data_AF-A0A8S3AS65-F1
#
_entry.id   AF-A0A8S3AS65-F1
#
_cell.length_a   1.000
_cell.length_b   1.000
_cell.length_c   1.000
_cell.angle_alpha   90.00
_cell.angle_beta   90.00
_cell.angle_gamma   90.00
#
_symmetry.space_group_name_H-M   'P 1'
#
loop_
_entity.id
_entity.type
_entity.pdbx_description
1 polymer ?
#
loop_
_entity_poly.entity_id
_entity_poly.type
_entity_poly.pdbx_seq_one_letter_code
_entity_poly.pdbx_strand_id
1 'polypeptide(L)'
;PLGFNIPYEFTDGDLRICMSQLRMFLMEYTEIAYKVLKYTAGEINYGGRVTDDWDRRCVMNVLDDFYAAKVLDANFCYDESQIYHQLPPVSEHQAYVGYVRSLPINDTPEIFGLHENANITFAQNETYRTLTDLLELQPKTATAGENRDVVIEKLAKDVLSRVPHPLPLAAVMEKYPVMYEQ
;
A
#
# COMPACT_ATOMS: atom_id res chain seq x y z
N PRO A 1 -2.83 -2.87 5.88
CA PRO A 1 -1.99 -1.88 5.17
C PRO A 1 -2.80 -1.24 4.05
N LEU A 2 -2.61 0.05 3.77
CA LEU A 2 -3.12 0.70 2.56
C LEU A 2 -1.95 0.81 1.57
N GLY A 3 -2.18 0.48 0.29
CA GLY A 3 -1.12 0.35 -0.69
C GLY A 3 -0.52 -1.07 -0.71
N PHE A 4 0.78 -1.18 -0.49
CA PHE A 4 1.49 -2.47 -0.48
C PHE A 4 1.54 -3.11 0.90
N ASN A 5 1.56 -4.44 0.93
CA ASN A 5 1.75 -5.24 2.15
C ASN A 5 3.22 -5.23 2.59
N ILE A 6 4.14 -5.22 1.63
CA ILE A 6 5.59 -5.25 1.86
C ILE A 6 6.23 -3.95 1.33
N PRO A 7 7.16 -3.31 2.07
CA PRO A 7 7.91 -2.17 1.56
C PRO A 7 8.92 -2.62 0.50
N TYR A 8 8.63 -2.37 -0.77
CA TYR A 8 9.52 -2.65 -1.88
C TYR A 8 10.38 -1.43 -2.25
N GLU A 9 11.61 -1.70 -2.68
CA GLU A 9 12.50 -0.68 -3.20
C GLU A 9 12.27 -0.53 -4.72
N PHE A 10 11.64 0.58 -5.13
CA PHE A 10 11.52 0.98 -6.52
C PHE A 10 12.71 1.88 -6.88
N THR A 11 13.65 1.38 -7.69
CA THR A 11 14.89 2.11 -7.96
C THR A 11 14.85 2.94 -9.24
N ASP A 12 15.67 3.99 -9.31
CA ASP A 12 15.88 4.75 -10.54
C ASP A 12 16.45 3.88 -11.69
N GLY A 13 17.15 2.79 -11.35
CA GLY A 13 17.64 1.83 -12.33
C GLY A 13 16.49 1.15 -13.06
N ASP A 14 15.52 0.65 -12.31
CA ASP A 14 14.32 0.01 -12.87
C ASP A 14 13.52 1.01 -13.72
N LEU A 15 13.37 2.26 -13.24
CA LEU A 15 12.69 3.32 -13.98
C LEU A 15 13.38 3.63 -15.32
N ARG A 16 14.71 3.77 -15.32
CA ARG A 16 15.48 4.01 -16.56
C ARG A 16 15.33 2.88 -17.56
N ILE A 17 15.31 1.63 -17.09
CA ILE A 17 15.07 0.46 -17.95
C ILE A 17 13.67 0.51 -18.56
N CYS A 18 12.64 0.79 -17.75
CA CYS A 18 11.26 0.93 -18.23
C CYS A 18 11.14 2.03 -19.30
N MET A 19 11.76 3.20 -19.08
CA MET A 19 11.76 4.30 -20.06
C MET A 19 12.49 3.92 -21.37
N SER A 20 13.62 3.22 -21.26
CA SER A 20 14.38 2.78 -22.42
C SER A 20 13.59 1.78 -23.27
N GLN A 21 12.95 0.80 -22.63
CA GLN A 21 12.10 -0.19 -23.30
C GLN A 21 10.86 0.48 -23.91
N LEU A 22 10.21 1.39 -23.19
CA LEU A 22 9.08 2.16 -23.71
C LEU A 22 9.48 2.86 -25.02
N ARG A 23 10.60 3.58 -25.02
CA ARG A 23 11.12 4.25 -26.22
C ARG A 23 11.40 3.27 -27.35
N MET A 24 12.05 2.14 -27.05
CA MET A 24 12.36 1.11 -28.04
C MET A 24 11.08 0.57 -28.70
N PHE A 25 10.09 0.15 -27.91
CA PHE A 25 8.81 -0.35 -28.42
C PHE A 25 8.06 0.69 -29.26
N LEU A 26 8.06 1.96 -28.85
CA LEU A 26 7.40 3.03 -29.61
C LEU A 26 8.11 3.37 -30.94
N MET A 27 9.40 3.06 -31.07
CA MET A 27 10.18 3.32 -32.28
C MET A 27 10.16 2.14 -33.26
N GLU A 28 10.09 0.91 -32.75
CA GLU A 28 10.14 -0.31 -33.57
C GLU A 28 8.77 -0.74 -34.11
N TYR A 29 7.70 -0.48 -33.36
CA TYR A 29 6.35 -0.93 -33.72
C TYR A 29 5.50 0.23 -34.23
N THR A 30 4.69 -0.03 -35.26
CA THR A 30 3.73 0.95 -35.80
C THR A 30 2.51 1.15 -34.91
N GLU A 31 2.14 0.11 -34.15
CA GLU A 31 1.04 0.14 -33.20
C GLU A 31 1.57 0.00 -31.76
N ILE A 32 0.96 0.74 -30.82
CA ILE A 32 1.38 0.70 -29.42
C ILE A 32 0.95 -0.64 -28.79
N ALA A 33 1.93 -1.48 -28.50
CA ALA A 33 1.72 -2.77 -27.87
C ALA A 33 1.53 -2.66 -26.33
N TYR A 34 0.42 -2.05 -25.89
CA TYR A 34 0.13 -1.81 -24.46
C TYR A 34 0.27 -3.05 -23.57
N LYS A 35 -0.19 -4.21 -24.04
CA LYS A 35 -0.08 -5.47 -23.28
C LYS A 35 1.37 -5.85 -23.03
N VAL A 36 2.25 -5.65 -24.02
CA VAL A 36 3.67 -5.96 -23.91
C VAL A 36 4.34 -4.98 -22.96
N LEU A 37 4.10 -3.67 -23.15
CA LEU A 37 4.64 -2.62 -22.28
C LEU A 37 4.28 -2.84 -20.82
N LYS A 38 3.00 -3.11 -20.53
CA LYS A 38 2.52 -3.41 -19.19
C LYS A 38 3.19 -4.65 -18.61
N TYR A 39 3.25 -5.74 -19.37
CA TYR A 39 3.87 -6.98 -18.92
C TYR A 39 5.36 -6.80 -18.62
N THR A 40 6.08 -6.09 -19.49
CA THR A 40 7.51 -5.83 -19.30
C THR A 40 7.75 -4.94 -18.08
N ALA A 41 7.00 -3.86 -17.90
CA ALA A 41 7.14 -3.01 -16.71
C ALA A 41 6.75 -3.74 -15.42
N GLY A 42 5.56 -4.35 -15.40
CA GLY A 42 4.96 -4.93 -14.19
C GLY A 42 5.51 -6.29 -13.81
N GLU A 43 5.59 -7.24 -14.73
CA GLU A 43 5.99 -8.62 -14.43
C GLU A 43 7.51 -8.85 -14.55
N ILE A 44 8.18 -8.14 -15.46
CA ILE A 44 9.63 -8.33 -15.71
C ILE A 44 10.48 -7.37 -14.88
N ASN A 45 10.28 -6.06 -15.04
CA ASN A 45 11.15 -5.06 -14.40
C ASN A 45 10.86 -4.94 -12.90
N TYR A 46 9.60 -4.72 -12.53
CA TYR A 46 9.20 -4.61 -11.12
C TYR A 46 8.76 -5.95 -10.50
N GLY A 47 8.27 -6.90 -11.30
CA GLY A 47 7.70 -8.16 -10.81
C GLY A 47 8.71 -9.10 -10.16
N GLY A 48 10.00 -8.98 -10.49
CA GLY A 48 11.08 -9.67 -9.79
C GLY A 48 11.33 -9.13 -8.37
N ARG A 49 10.90 -7.89 -8.08
CA ARG A 49 11.01 -7.27 -6.74
C ARG A 49 9.76 -7.50 -5.91
N VAL A 50 8.59 -7.46 -6.54
CA VAL A 50 7.30 -7.62 -5.88
C VAL A 50 7.01 -9.11 -5.68
N THR A 51 7.21 -9.55 -4.43
CA THR A 51 7.16 -10.96 -4.02
C THR A 51 5.80 -11.44 -3.55
N ASP A 52 4.90 -10.54 -3.13
CA ASP A 52 3.56 -10.88 -2.67
C ASP A 52 2.56 -10.85 -3.84
N ASP A 53 1.69 -11.85 -3.93
CA ASP A 53 0.74 -12.00 -5.04
C ASP A 53 -0.31 -10.88 -5.06
N TRP A 54 -0.72 -10.37 -3.90
CA TRP A 54 -1.68 -9.27 -3.81
C TRP A 54 -1.03 -7.94 -4.19
N ASP A 55 0.21 -7.73 -3.77
CA ASP A 55 0.99 -6.55 -4.15
C ASP A 55 1.30 -6.55 -5.66
N ARG A 56 1.59 -7.72 -6.24
CA ARG A 56 1.77 -7.86 -7.69
C ARG A 56 0.50 -7.49 -8.44
N ARG A 57 -0.65 -8.00 -7.98
CA ARG A 57 -1.96 -7.63 -8.54
C ARG A 57 -2.21 -6.12 -8.41
N CYS A 58 -1.83 -5.52 -7.29
CA CYS A 58 -1.91 -4.07 -7.07
C CYS A 58 -1.09 -3.30 -8.12
N VAL A 59 0.20 -3.65 -8.31
CA VAL A 59 1.05 -3.04 -9.35
C VAL A 59 0.42 -3.16 -10.73
N MET A 60 -0.04 -4.36 -11.10
CA MET A 60 -0.62 -4.57 -12.43
C MET A 60 -1.88 -3.75 -12.68
N ASN A 61 -2.73 -3.57 -11.65
CA ASN A 61 -3.89 -2.70 -11.72
C ASN A 61 -3.49 -1.23 -11.88
N VAL A 62 -2.52 -0.76 -11.10
CA VAL A 62 -2.00 0.62 -11.23
C VAL A 62 -1.50 0.84 -12.66
N LEU A 63 -0.71 -0.09 -13.20
CA LEU A 63 -0.19 0.01 -14.56
C LEU A 63 -1.27 -0.01 -15.64
N ASP A 64 -2.42 -0.64 -15.41
CA ASP A 64 -3.55 -0.64 -16.35
C ASP A 64 -4.17 0.76 -16.54
N ASP A 65 -4.06 1.63 -15.54
CA ASP A 65 -4.53 3.01 -15.66
C ASP A 65 -3.61 3.89 -16.51
N PHE A 66 -2.31 3.59 -16.54
CA PHE A 66 -1.30 4.36 -17.28
C PHE A 66 -0.97 3.78 -18.67
N TYR A 67 -0.94 2.46 -18.83
CA TYR A 67 -0.71 1.81 -20.14
C TYR A 67 -2.03 1.59 -20.88
N ALA A 68 -2.75 2.68 -21.14
CA ALA A 68 -4.05 2.64 -21.82
C ALA A 68 -4.19 3.78 -22.84
N ALA A 69 -4.91 3.55 -23.94
CA ALA A 69 -5.11 4.57 -24.97
C ALA A 69 -5.80 5.85 -24.46
N LYS A 70 -6.60 5.73 -23.39
CA LYS A 70 -7.28 6.85 -22.73
C LYS A 70 -6.32 7.96 -22.29
N VAL A 71 -5.08 7.61 -21.90
CA VAL A 71 -4.10 8.57 -21.39
C VAL A 71 -3.54 9.51 -22.46
N LEU A 72 -3.75 9.18 -23.74
CA LEU A 72 -3.34 10.02 -24.86
C LEU A 72 -4.35 11.12 -25.18
N ASP A 73 -5.54 11.09 -24.57
CA ASP A 73 -6.53 12.15 -24.71
C ASP A 73 -6.06 13.39 -23.93
N ALA A 74 -6.10 14.56 -24.58
CA ALA A 74 -5.73 15.83 -23.97
C ALA A 74 -6.64 16.24 -22.79
N ASN A 75 -7.83 15.65 -22.68
CA ASN A 75 -8.75 15.87 -21.56
C ASN A 75 -8.64 14.79 -20.47
N PHE A 76 -7.69 13.86 -20.58
CA PHE A 76 -7.54 12.80 -19.60
C PHE A 76 -7.06 13.37 -18.26
N CYS A 77 -7.73 12.98 -17.18
CA CYS A 77 -7.35 13.32 -15.81
C CYS A 77 -6.98 12.04 -15.05
N TYR A 78 -5.89 12.11 -14.30
CA TYR A 78 -5.38 11.05 -13.44
C TYR A 78 -6.04 11.07 -12.05
N ASP A 79 -6.64 12.21 -11.68
CA ASP A 79 -7.45 12.41 -10.49
C ASP A 79 -8.83 13.01 -10.84
N GLU A 80 -9.83 12.76 -10.01
CA GLU A 80 -11.16 13.37 -10.05
C GLU A 80 -11.09 14.89 -9.79
N SER A 81 -10.13 15.34 -8.98
CA SER A 81 -9.86 16.77 -8.72
C SER A 81 -9.23 17.52 -9.91
N GLN A 82 -8.85 16.82 -10.99
CA GLN A 82 -8.27 17.34 -12.24
C GLN A 82 -6.97 18.15 -12.07
N ILE A 83 -6.30 18.02 -10.94
CA ILE A 83 -5.01 18.67 -10.69
C ILE A 83 -3.95 17.98 -11.55
N TYR A 84 -4.01 16.67 -11.65
CA TYR A 84 -3.15 15.81 -12.43
C TYR A 84 -3.88 15.43 -13.72
N HIS A 85 -3.66 16.19 -14.77
CA HIS A 85 -4.19 15.94 -16.10
C HIS A 85 -3.10 15.81 -17.16
N GLN A 86 -3.48 15.22 -18.29
CA GLN A 86 -2.66 15.10 -19.48
C GLN A 86 -2.52 16.47 -20.15
N LEU A 87 -1.28 16.87 -20.46
CA LEU A 87 -1.05 18.06 -21.27
C LEU A 87 -1.30 17.76 -22.76
N PRO A 88 -1.66 18.78 -23.57
CA PRO A 88 -1.83 18.61 -25.00
C PRO A 88 -0.61 17.92 -25.64
N PRO A 89 -0.80 16.95 -26.57
CA PRO A 89 0.31 16.18 -27.16
C PRO A 89 1.39 17.02 -27.85
N VAL A 90 1.06 18.25 -28.26
CA VAL A 90 1.95 19.20 -28.94
C VAL A 90 2.75 20.06 -27.94
N SER A 91 2.60 19.83 -26.63
CA SER A 91 3.29 20.61 -25.60
C SER A 91 4.79 20.34 -25.61
N GLU A 92 5.57 21.42 -25.57
CA GLU A 92 7.03 21.33 -25.49
C GLU A 92 7.49 20.84 -24.10
N HIS A 93 8.70 20.29 -24.03
CA HIS A 93 9.31 19.84 -22.77
C HIS A 93 9.24 20.90 -21.66
N GLN A 94 9.45 22.17 -21.99
CA GLN A 94 9.40 23.26 -21.01
C GLN A 94 8.01 23.45 -20.39
N ALA A 95 6.94 23.17 -21.14
CA ALA A 95 5.57 23.20 -20.64
C ALA A 95 5.34 22.08 -19.62
N TYR A 96 5.80 20.87 -19.89
CA TYR A 96 5.76 19.76 -18.92
C TYR A 96 6.52 20.09 -17.64
N VAL A 97 7.73 20.65 -17.74
CA VAL A 97 8.52 21.06 -16.57
C VAL A 97 7.79 22.16 -15.76
N GLY A 98 7.20 23.14 -16.44
CA GLY A 98 6.42 24.20 -15.80
C GLY A 98 5.19 23.65 -15.07
N TYR A 99 4.47 22.74 -15.71
CA TYR A 99 3.30 22.08 -15.14
C TYR A 99 3.65 21.23 -13.91
N VAL A 100 4.68 20.38 -13.99
CA VAL A 100 5.14 19.58 -12.83
C VAL A 100 5.54 20.48 -11.66
N ARG A 101 6.14 21.65 -11.92
CA ARG A 101 6.48 22.64 -10.87
C ARG A 101 5.26 23.35 -10.27
N SER A 102 4.13 23.35 -10.96
CA SER A 102 2.89 23.96 -10.47
C SER A 102 2.05 23.01 -9.61
N LEU A 103 2.39 21.72 -9.61
CA LEU A 103 1.68 20.71 -8.81
C LEU A 103 1.85 20.97 -7.31
N PRO A 104 0.86 20.57 -6.49
CA PRO A 104 0.94 20.67 -5.04
C PRO A 104 2.17 19.96 -4.47
N ILE A 105 2.73 20.49 -3.39
CA ILE A 105 3.81 19.81 -2.64
C ILE A 105 3.29 18.58 -1.91
N ASN A 106 2.04 18.65 -1.45
CA ASN A 106 1.36 17.57 -0.75
C ASN A 106 0.26 17.03 -1.65
N ASP A 107 0.48 15.82 -2.17
CA ASP A 107 -0.49 15.13 -3.02
C ASP A 107 -1.70 14.64 -2.20
N THR A 108 -2.87 14.59 -2.82
CA THR A 108 -4.07 13.96 -2.21
C THR A 108 -3.97 12.44 -2.31
N PRO A 109 -4.60 11.65 -1.42
CA PRO A 109 -4.61 10.19 -1.54
C PRO A 109 -5.21 9.68 -2.85
N GLU A 110 -6.06 10.48 -3.45
CA GLU A 110 -6.84 10.19 -4.64
C GLU A 110 -5.96 9.88 -5.87
N ILE A 111 -4.85 10.62 -6.07
CA ILE A 111 -3.93 10.34 -7.19
C ILE A 111 -3.24 8.97 -7.06
N PHE A 112 -3.23 8.39 -5.86
CA PHE A 112 -2.75 7.03 -5.59
C PHE A 112 -3.86 5.98 -5.61
N GLY A 113 -5.09 6.35 -5.99
CA GLY A 113 -6.26 5.49 -5.95
C GLY A 113 -6.77 5.19 -4.55
N LEU A 114 -6.45 6.04 -3.56
CA LEU A 114 -6.81 5.85 -2.16
C LEU A 114 -7.90 6.84 -1.72
N HIS A 115 -8.76 6.41 -0.79
CA HIS A 115 -9.76 7.27 -0.17
C HIS A 115 -9.11 8.28 0.79
N GLU A 116 -9.74 9.43 1.01
CA GLU A 116 -9.24 10.51 1.90
C GLU A 116 -8.94 10.03 3.34
N ASN A 117 -9.63 8.97 3.79
CA ASN A 117 -9.37 8.30 5.08
C ASN A 117 -7.94 7.75 5.22
N ALA A 118 -7.23 7.54 4.10
CA ALA A 118 -5.82 7.19 4.10
C ALA A 118 -4.97 8.25 4.80
N ASN A 119 -5.28 9.54 4.64
CA ASN A 119 -4.61 10.63 5.35
C ASN A 119 -4.83 10.55 6.85
N ILE A 120 -6.05 10.22 7.29
CA ILE A 120 -6.37 10.06 8.71
C ILE A 120 -5.52 8.91 9.30
N THR A 121 -5.46 7.78 8.60
CA THR A 121 -4.69 6.60 9.02
C THR A 121 -3.20 6.92 9.08
N PHE A 122 -2.67 7.60 8.06
CA PHE A 122 -1.28 8.06 8.03
C PHE A 122 -0.96 8.98 9.21
N ALA A 123 -1.77 10.03 9.42
CA ALA A 123 -1.59 10.98 10.51
C ALA A 123 -1.65 10.32 11.89
N GLN A 124 -2.56 9.35 12.09
CA GLN A 124 -2.63 8.57 13.31
C GLN A 124 -1.35 7.75 13.53
N ASN A 125 -0.89 7.01 12.51
CA ASN A 125 0.32 6.20 12.60
C ASN A 125 1.57 7.04 12.91
N GLU A 126 1.76 8.17 12.21
CA GLU A 126 2.87 9.09 12.46
C GLU A 126 2.79 9.70 13.87
N THR A 127 1.59 10.03 14.35
CA THR A 127 1.38 10.54 15.71
C THR A 127 1.76 9.47 16.75
N TYR A 128 1.27 8.24 16.59
CA TYR A 128 1.60 7.15 17.51
C TYR A 128 3.09 6.82 17.51
N ARG A 129 3.73 6.82 16.33
CA ARG A 129 5.16 6.64 16.19
C ARG A 129 5.93 7.74 16.92
N THR A 130 5.59 9.00 16.68
CA THR A 130 6.22 10.15 17.35
C THR A 130 6.07 10.08 18.87
N LEU A 131 4.89 9.72 19.37
CA LEU A 131 4.64 9.56 20.81
C LEU A 131 5.44 8.39 21.39
N THR A 132 5.56 7.29 20.66
CA THR A 132 6.38 6.13 21.06
C THR A 132 7.85 6.53 21.12
N ASP A 133 8.37 7.19 20.09
CA ASP A 133 9.74 7.68 20.03
C ASP A 133 10.02 8.65 21.20
N LEU A 134 9.07 9.53 21.54
CA LEU A 134 9.17 10.43 22.68
C LEU A 134 9.24 9.68 24.02
N LEU A 135 8.41 8.64 24.20
CA LEU A 135 8.46 7.78 25.38
C LEU A 135 9.80 7.03 25.48
N GLU A 136 10.36 6.59 24.35
CA GLU A 136 11.67 5.94 24.32
C GLU A 136 12.82 6.89 24.68
N LEU A 137 12.70 8.17 24.34
CA LEU A 137 13.63 9.23 24.73
C LEU A 137 13.51 9.65 26.21
N GLN A 138 12.42 9.28 26.89
CA GLN A 138 12.24 9.64 28.29
C GLN A 138 13.34 9.00 29.15
N PRO A 139 14.07 9.78 29.98
CA PRO A 139 15.09 9.23 30.85
C PRO A 139 14.43 8.22 31.80
N LYS A 140 14.99 7.02 31.85
CA LYS A 140 14.58 5.95 32.77
C LYS A 140 15.04 6.28 34.21
N THR A 141 14.69 7.46 34.71
CA THR A 141 14.72 7.72 36.15
C THR A 141 13.56 6.93 36.74
N ALA A 142 13.86 6.08 37.73
CA ALA A 142 12.87 5.23 38.37
C ALA A 142 11.81 6.10 39.05
N THR A 143 10.74 6.43 38.33
CA THR A 143 9.48 6.86 38.92
C THR A 143 8.93 5.68 39.71
N ALA A 144 8.74 5.89 41.02
CA ALA A 144 8.08 4.96 41.91
C ALA A 144 6.62 4.71 41.45
N GLY A 145 6.45 3.82 40.49
CA GLY A 145 5.18 3.22 40.11
C GLY A 145 5.14 1.76 40.54
N GLU A 146 3.93 1.19 40.66
CA GLU A 146 3.77 -0.25 40.90
C GLU A 146 4.64 -1.05 39.92
N ASN A 147 5.35 -2.03 40.46
CA ASN A 147 6.28 -2.84 39.70
C ASN A 147 5.52 -3.49 38.52
N ARG A 148 6.09 -3.42 37.30
CA ARG A 148 5.40 -3.83 36.06
C ARG A 148 4.87 -5.26 36.14
N ASP A 149 5.58 -6.14 36.85
CA ASP A 149 5.20 -7.53 37.08
C ASP A 149 3.91 -7.66 37.92
N VAL A 150 3.70 -6.80 38.91
CA VAL A 150 2.49 -6.78 39.75
C VAL A 150 1.28 -6.37 38.93
N VAL A 151 1.44 -5.41 38.04
CA VAL A 151 0.37 -4.96 37.13
C VAL A 151 0.02 -6.07 36.13
N ILE A 152 1.02 -6.75 35.56
CA ILE A 152 0.83 -7.88 34.64
C ILE A 152 0.11 -9.03 35.35
N GLU A 153 0.53 -9.39 36.57
CA GLU A 153 -0.09 -10.47 37.34
C GLU A 153 -1.56 -10.17 37.66
N LYS A 154 -1.87 -8.92 38.04
CA LYS A 154 -3.25 -8.49 38.31
C LYS A 154 -4.12 -8.58 37.06
N LEU A 155 -3.61 -8.14 35.90
CA LEU A 155 -4.32 -8.23 34.63
C LEU A 155 -4.53 -9.69 34.20
N ALA A 156 -3.52 -10.54 34.36
CA ALA A 156 -3.61 -11.96 34.02
C ALA A 156 -4.68 -12.67 34.87
N LYS A 157 -4.76 -12.37 36.17
CA LYS A 157 -5.81 -12.90 37.06
C LYS A 157 -7.21 -12.41 36.67
N ASP A 158 -7.36 -11.14 36.31
CA ASP A 158 -8.64 -10.59 35.85
C ASP A 158 -9.09 -11.26 34.54
N VAL A 159 -8.20 -11.40 33.55
CA VAL A 159 -8.49 -12.12 32.30
C VAL A 159 -8.89 -13.57 32.59
N LEU A 160 -8.12 -14.29 33.42
CA LEU A 160 -8.42 -15.68 33.79
C LEU A 160 -9.80 -15.82 34.44
N SER A 161 -10.21 -14.85 35.26
CA SER A 161 -11.53 -14.88 35.91
C SER A 161 -12.70 -14.72 34.94
N ARG A 162 -12.47 -14.14 33.76
CA ARG A 162 -13.48 -13.90 32.71
C ARG A 162 -13.50 -15.01 31.66
N VAL A 163 -12.46 -15.85 31.61
CA VAL A 163 -12.41 -16.97 30.67
C VAL A 163 -13.43 -18.04 31.12
N PRO A 164 -14.36 -18.46 30.23
CA PRO A 164 -15.30 -19.52 30.55
C PRO A 164 -14.58 -20.82 30.93
N HIS A 165 -15.16 -21.57 31.86
CA HIS A 165 -14.61 -22.86 32.26
C HIS A 165 -14.50 -23.79 31.04
N PRO A 166 -13.42 -24.58 30.92
CA PRO A 166 -13.26 -25.54 29.83
C PRO A 166 -14.48 -26.45 29.75
N LEU A 167 -15.07 -26.56 28.56
CA LEU A 167 -16.21 -27.45 28.35
C LEU A 167 -15.74 -28.90 28.59
N PRO A 168 -16.48 -29.70 29.39
CA PRO A 168 -16.13 -31.09 29.63
C PRO A 168 -16.43 -31.92 28.39
N LEU A 169 -15.47 -31.95 27.45
CA LEU A 169 -15.61 -32.58 26.14
C LEU A 169 -16.06 -34.05 26.24
N ALA A 170 -15.56 -34.80 27.22
CA ALA A 170 -15.97 -36.20 27.44
C ALA A 170 -17.47 -36.34 27.72
N ALA A 171 -18.04 -35.50 28.59
CA ALA A 171 -19.46 -35.51 28.89
C ALA A 171 -20.32 -35.01 27.72
N VAL A 172 -19.79 -34.08 26.92
CA VAL A 172 -20.46 -33.60 25.70
C VAL A 172 -20.47 -34.67 24.62
N MET A 173 -19.37 -35.40 24.43
CA MET A 173 -19.24 -36.49 23.45
C MET A 173 -20.08 -37.71 23.83
N GLU A 174 -20.25 -38.00 25.11
CA GLU A 174 -21.15 -39.06 25.58
C GLU A 174 -22.62 -38.67 25.35
N LYS A 175 -22.97 -37.39 25.59
CA LYS A 175 -24.34 -36.88 25.42
C LYS A 175 -24.73 -36.64 23.95
N TYR A 176 -23.74 -36.36 23.09
CA TYR A 176 -23.91 -36.12 21.66
C TYR A 176 -22.85 -36.89 20.86
N PRO A 177 -23.01 -38.22 20.72
CA PRO A 177 -22.07 -39.04 19.97
C PRO A 177 -22.07 -38.66 18.48
N VAL A 178 -20.89 -38.71 17.87
CA VAL A 178 -20.74 -38.45 16.43
C VAL A 178 -21.41 -39.59 15.65
N MET A 179 -22.57 -39.31 15.06
CA MET A 179 -23.30 -40.25 14.20
C MET A 179 -22.70 -40.18 12.79
N TYR A 180 -22.18 -41.31 12.29
CA TYR A 180 -21.59 -41.42 10.95
C TYR A 180 -22.61 -41.84 9.87
N GLU A 181 -23.91 -41.77 10.16
CA GLU A 181 -24.94 -42.06 9.16
C GLU A 181 -25.22 -40.82 8.29
N GLN A 182 -24.52 -40.77 7.17
CA GLN A 182 -25.00 -40.22 5.90
C GLN A 182 -24.83 -41.29 4.82
#